data_AF-A0A151EF35-F1
#
_entry.id   AF-A0A151EF35-F1
#
_cell.length_a   1.000
_cell.length_b   1.000
_cell.length_c   1.000
_cell.angle_alpha   90.00
_cell.angle_beta   90.00
_cell.angle_gamma   90.00
#
_symmetry.space_group_name_H-M   'P 1'
#
loop_
_entity.id
_entity.type
_entity.pdbx_description
1 polymer ?
#
loop_
_entity_poly.entity_id
_entity_poly.type
_entity_poly.pdbx_seq_one_letter_code
_entity_poly.pdbx_strand_id
1 'polypeptide(L)'
;MIVVLNDGHSVLRTCEDLSEDHRTAIIMTDWDHKGGQLSRRLIDALESCDMKFDNDLRARISYLAKKETKDVEGLPAYVRRLRDSVDRSASGMGGLRRAFSGKPA
;
A
#
# COMPACT_ATOMS: atom_id res chain seq x y z
N MET A 1 13.06 -0.58 -3.33
CA MET A 1 13.37 -0.61 -4.77
C MET A 1 12.07 -0.67 -5.54
N ILE A 2 11.96 0.00 -6.69
CA ILE A 2 10.83 -0.14 -7.62
C ILE A 2 11.34 -0.97 -8.80
N VAL A 3 10.66 -2.07 -9.11
CA VAL A 3 10.98 -2.95 -10.24
C VAL A 3 9.85 -2.85 -11.25
N VAL A 4 10.21 -2.65 -12.51
CA VAL A 4 9.24 -2.64 -13.60
C VAL A 4 9.01 -4.07 -14.04
N LEU A 5 7.75 -4.47 -14.15
CA LEU A 5 7.35 -5.76 -14.73
C LEU A 5 6.88 -5.54 -16.17
N ASN A 6 6.89 -6.60 -16.98
CA ASN A 6 6.47 -6.58 -18.38
C ASN A 6 7.41 -5.76 -19.30
N ASP A 7 8.71 -5.81 -19.02
CA ASP A 7 9.81 -5.22 -19.81
C ASP A 7 10.40 -6.20 -20.84
N GLY A 8 9.75 -7.34 -21.04
CA GLY A 8 10.22 -8.44 -21.90
C GLY A 8 10.75 -9.65 -21.12
N HIS A 9 10.96 -9.52 -19.80
CA HIS A 9 11.28 -10.64 -18.94
C HIS A 9 10.03 -11.33 -18.37
N SER A 10 10.15 -12.62 -18.07
CA SER A 10 9.11 -13.35 -17.35
C SER A 10 9.08 -12.91 -15.89
N VAL A 11 7.93 -13.08 -15.24
CA VAL A 11 7.79 -12.84 -13.79
C VAL A 11 8.78 -13.69 -13.00
N LEU A 12 8.97 -14.96 -13.40
CA LEU A 12 9.94 -15.85 -12.77
C LEU A 12 11.35 -15.30 -12.83
N ARG A 13 11.83 -14.89 -14.01
CA ARG A 13 13.17 -14.32 -14.16
C ARG A 13 13.37 -13.08 -13.29
N THR A 14 12.36 -12.21 -13.23
CA THR A 14 12.42 -11.02 -12.38
C THR A 14 12.54 -11.41 -10.89
N CYS A 15 11.82 -12.46 -10.47
CA CYS A 15 11.88 -12.98 -9.10
C CYS A 15 13.22 -13.67 -8.80
N GLU A 16 13.80 -14.39 -9.76
CA GLU A 16 15.13 -14.99 -9.66
C GLU A 16 16.17 -13.90 -9.42
N ASP A 17 16.22 -12.89 -10.30
CA ASP A 17 17.15 -11.75 -10.19
C ASP A 17 16.97 -11.02 -8.84
N LEU A 18 15.73 -10.84 -8.37
CA LEU A 18 15.43 -10.23 -7.07
C LEU A 18 15.92 -11.06 -5.89
N SER A 19 15.82 -12.39 -5.97
CA SER A 19 16.17 -13.30 -4.88
C SER A 19 17.67 -13.38 -4.61
N GLU A 20 18.50 -12.98 -5.58
CA GLU A 20 19.96 -12.89 -5.42
C GLU A 20 20.33 -11.85 -4.35
N ASP A 21 19.73 -10.67 -4.42
CA ASP A 21 20.06 -9.53 -3.57
C ASP A 21 19.08 -9.29 -2.40
N HIS A 22 17.91 -9.94 -2.43
CA HIS A 22 16.85 -9.72 -1.46
C HIS A 22 16.32 -11.02 -0.85
N ARG A 23 15.85 -10.92 0.40
CA ARG A 23 15.30 -12.07 1.16
C ARG A 23 13.81 -11.98 1.40
N THR A 24 13.24 -10.80 1.25
CA THR A 24 11.83 -10.52 1.52
C THR A 24 11.24 -9.56 0.48
N ALA A 25 9.98 -9.75 0.11
CA ALA A 25 9.20 -8.82 -0.69
C ALA A 25 7.84 -8.51 -0.09
N ILE A 26 7.26 -7.38 -0.51
CA ILE A 26 5.84 -7.08 -0.32
C ILE A 26 5.22 -7.06 -1.71
N ILE A 27 4.17 -7.85 -1.92
CA ILE A 27 3.47 -7.89 -3.20
C ILE A 27 2.41 -6.79 -3.19
N MET A 28 2.56 -5.80 -4.07
CA MET A 28 1.61 -4.69 -4.18
C MET A 28 1.22 -4.49 -5.65
N THR A 29 0.12 -5.12 -6.05
CA THR A 29 -0.48 -4.95 -7.38
C THR A 29 -1.83 -4.26 -7.24
N ASP A 30 -2.36 -3.77 -8.36
CA ASP A 30 -3.70 -3.19 -8.40
C ASP A 30 -4.79 -4.12 -7.85
N TRP A 31 -5.87 -3.49 -7.39
CA TRP A 31 -7.02 -4.15 -6.76
C TRP A 31 -8.00 -4.74 -7.79
N ASP A 32 -7.64 -4.77 -9.06
CA ASP A 32 -8.46 -5.28 -10.15
C ASP A 32 -8.20 -6.76 -10.45
N HIS A 33 -8.92 -7.29 -11.43
CA HIS A 33 -8.79 -8.69 -11.82
C HIS A 33 -7.38 -9.02 -12.36
N LYS A 34 -6.77 -8.12 -13.13
CA LYS A 34 -5.43 -8.34 -13.72
C LYS A 34 -4.35 -8.30 -12.64
N GLY A 35 -4.43 -7.36 -11.72
CA GLY A 35 -3.57 -7.28 -10.53
C GLY A 35 -3.70 -8.54 -9.67
N GLY A 36 -4.92 -9.05 -9.47
CA GLY A 36 -5.14 -10.34 -8.82
C GLY A 36 -4.42 -11.51 -9.51
N GLN A 37 -4.44 -11.57 -10.83
CA GLN A 37 -3.70 -12.59 -11.59
C GLN A 37 -2.18 -12.43 -11.46
N LEU A 38 -1.68 -11.19 -11.54
CA LEU A 38 -0.26 -10.89 -11.38
C LEU A 38 0.24 -11.24 -9.99
N SER A 39 -0.53 -10.90 -8.95
CA SER A 39 -0.22 -11.23 -7.56
C SER A 39 -0.04 -12.73 -7.35
N ARG A 40 -0.89 -13.57 -7.96
CA ARG A 40 -0.71 -15.04 -7.90
C ARG A 40 0.57 -15.49 -8.58
N ARG A 41 0.86 -14.99 -9.79
CA ARG A 41 2.11 -15.32 -10.51
C ARG A 41 3.37 -14.92 -9.72
N LEU A 42 3.31 -13.78 -9.03
CA LEU A 42 4.40 -13.31 -8.17
C LEU A 42 4.57 -14.22 -6.95
N ILE A 43 3.48 -14.66 -6.32
CA ILE A 43 3.51 -15.62 -5.21
C ILE A 43 4.20 -16.90 -5.67
N ASP A 44 3.70 -17.54 -6.73
CA ASP A 44 4.23 -18.81 -7.23
C ASP A 44 5.73 -18.71 -7.57
N ALA A 45 6.15 -17.60 -8.21
CA ALA A 45 7.54 -17.38 -8.60
C ALA A 45 8.46 -17.06 -7.40
N LEU A 46 7.99 -16.30 -6.41
CA LEU A 46 8.78 -15.99 -5.22
C LEU A 46 8.95 -17.22 -4.33
N GLU A 47 7.90 -18.06 -4.21
CA GLU A 47 7.98 -19.36 -3.52
C GLU A 47 9.02 -20.27 -4.20
N SER A 48 9.04 -20.35 -5.53
CA SER A 48 10.03 -21.16 -6.24
C SER A 48 11.47 -20.68 -6.08
N CYS A 49 11.68 -19.41 -5.72
CA CYS A 49 12.99 -18.83 -5.44
C CYS A 49 13.37 -18.86 -3.94
N ASP A 50 12.59 -19.55 -3.09
CA ASP A 50 12.77 -19.59 -1.63
C ASP A 50 12.84 -18.17 -1.00
N MET A 51 12.10 -17.23 -1.58
CA MET A 51 12.04 -15.85 -1.12
C MET A 51 10.76 -15.62 -0.31
N LYS A 52 10.88 -15.03 0.87
CA LYS A 52 9.72 -14.71 1.72
C LYS A 52 8.94 -13.53 1.15
N PHE A 53 7.62 -13.51 1.32
CA PHE A 53 6.81 -12.36 0.93
C PHE A 53 5.61 -12.11 1.84
N ASP A 54 5.13 -10.87 1.86
CA ASP A 54 3.85 -10.47 2.47
C ASP A 54 2.87 -10.07 1.37
N ASN A 55 1.78 -10.83 1.25
CA ASN A 55 0.63 -10.51 0.40
C ASN A 55 -0.62 -10.12 1.21
N ASP A 56 -0.61 -10.30 2.53
CA ASP A 56 -1.71 -9.90 3.41
C ASP A 56 -1.81 -8.38 3.49
N LEU A 57 -0.67 -7.67 3.44
CA LEU A 57 -0.65 -6.23 3.41
C LEU A 57 -1.46 -5.67 2.23
N ARG A 58 -1.35 -6.30 1.05
CA ARG A 58 -2.12 -5.95 -0.14
C ARG A 58 -3.62 -6.07 0.12
N ALA A 59 -4.06 -7.17 0.73
CA ALA A 59 -5.46 -7.41 1.06
C ALA A 59 -5.99 -6.38 2.07
N ARG A 60 -5.22 -6.10 3.13
CA ARG A 60 -5.57 -5.09 4.15
C ARG A 60 -5.67 -3.69 3.55
N ILE A 61 -4.69 -3.27 2.75
CA ILE A 61 -4.70 -1.96 2.11
C ILE A 61 -5.84 -1.85 1.11
N SER A 62 -6.05 -2.86 0.26
CA SER A 62 -7.14 -2.88 -0.71
C SER A 62 -8.50 -2.73 -0.01
N TYR A 63 -8.72 -3.45 1.10
CA TYR A 63 -9.96 -3.34 1.87
C TYR A 63 -10.24 -1.90 2.34
N LEU A 64 -9.21 -1.20 2.82
CA LEU A 64 -9.31 0.17 3.34
C LEU A 64 -9.39 1.24 2.25
N ALA A 65 -8.74 1.02 1.10
CA ALA A 65 -8.48 2.06 0.11
C ALA A 65 -9.31 1.93 -1.17
N LYS A 66 -9.87 0.75 -1.50
CA LYS A 66 -10.51 0.51 -2.82
C LYS A 66 -11.72 1.39 -3.16
N LYS A 67 -12.34 2.01 -2.15
CA LYS A 67 -13.45 2.97 -2.37
C LYS A 67 -12.96 4.37 -2.74
N GLU A 68 -11.69 4.65 -2.49
CA GLU A 68 -11.09 5.99 -2.53
C GLU A 68 -10.02 6.11 -3.63
N THR A 69 -9.42 4.98 -4.02
CA THR A 69 -8.52 4.86 -5.16
C THR A 69 -8.77 3.56 -5.91
N LYS A 70 -8.67 3.63 -7.24
CA LYS A 70 -8.87 2.50 -8.14
C LYS A 70 -7.65 1.55 -8.19
N ASP A 71 -6.47 2.08 -7.90
CA ASP A 71 -5.17 1.44 -8.10
C ASP A 71 -4.22 1.72 -6.93
N VAL A 72 -3.06 1.07 -6.95
CA VAL A 72 -1.97 1.30 -5.98
C VAL A 72 -1.38 2.70 -6.14
N GLU A 73 -1.26 3.18 -7.38
CA GLU A 73 -0.64 4.47 -7.71
C GLU A 73 -1.39 5.67 -7.11
N GLY A 74 -2.70 5.56 -6.89
CA GLY A 74 -3.50 6.58 -6.23
C GLY A 74 -3.43 6.59 -4.70
N LEU A 75 -2.81 5.58 -4.07
CA LEU A 75 -2.65 5.54 -2.60
C LEU A 75 -1.96 6.78 -2.02
N PRO A 76 -0.85 7.31 -2.59
CA PRO A 76 -0.19 8.49 -2.02
C PRO A 76 -1.12 9.71 -1.99
N ALA A 77 -1.93 9.92 -3.02
CA ALA A 77 -2.90 11.01 -3.06
C ALA A 77 -3.99 10.81 -2.00
N TYR A 78 -4.49 9.58 -1.85
CA TYR A 78 -5.48 9.27 -0.81
C TYR A 78 -4.94 9.49 0.60
N VAL A 79 -3.72 9.02 0.89
CA VAL A 79 -3.06 9.23 2.20
C VAL A 79 -2.86 10.70 2.52
N ARG A 80 -2.51 11.54 1.52
CA ARG A 80 -2.44 13.00 1.71
C ARG A 80 -3.80 13.57 2.10
N ARG A 81 -4.88 13.22 1.38
CA ARG A 81 -6.24 13.68 1.72
C ARG A 81 -6.68 13.26 3.13
N LEU A 82 -6.34 12.03 3.54
CA LEU A 82 -6.62 11.53 4.89
C LEU A 82 -5.90 12.38 5.94
N ARG A 83 -4.59 12.64 5.76
CA ARG A 83 -3.82 13.50 6.68
C ARG A 83 -4.43 14.89 6.81
N ASP A 84 -4.74 15.54 5.69
CA ASP A 84 -5.35 16.86 5.71
C ASP A 84 -6.71 16.87 6.43
N SER A 85 -7.50 15.78 6.29
CA SER A 85 -8.79 15.64 6.97
C SER A 85 -8.66 15.49 8.49
N VAL A 86 -7.64 14.76 8.94
CA VAL A 86 -7.31 14.60 10.36
C VAL A 86 -6.82 15.91 10.94
N ASP A 87 -5.93 16.63 10.24
CA ASP A 87 -5.38 17.91 10.71
C ASP A 87 -6.45 18.99 10.82
N ARG A 88 -7.40 19.05 9.87
CA ARG A 88 -8.57 19.93 9.97
C ARG A 88 -9.46 19.58 11.16
N SER A 89 -9.68 18.29 11.41
CA SER A 89 -10.51 17.82 12.53
C SER A 89 -9.85 18.12 13.88
N ALA A 90 -8.54 17.95 13.99
CA ALA A 90 -7.75 18.29 15.18
C ALA A 90 -7.74 19.80 15.45
N SER A 91 -7.62 20.62 14.40
CA SER A 91 -7.69 22.08 14.49
C SER A 91 -9.06 22.58 14.95
N GLY A 92 -10.15 21.93 14.51
CA GLY A 92 -11.51 22.20 14.99
C GLY A 92 -11.72 21.84 16.47
N MET A 93 -11.15 20.73 16.94
CA MET A 93 -11.19 20.33 18.36
C MET A 93 -10.39 21.26 19.28
N GLY A 94 -9.32 21.89 18.78
CA GLY A 94 -8.56 22.90 19.52
C GLY A 94 -9.32 24.21 19.76
N GLY A 95 -10.35 24.50 18.97
CA GLY A 95 -11.30 25.59 19.21
C GLY A 95 -12.28 25.27 20.34
N LEU A 96 -12.78 24.03 20.38
CA LEU A 96 -13.72 23.58 21.41
C LEU A 96 -13.07 23.54 22.80
N ARG A 97 -11.82 23.09 22.91
CA ARG A 97 -11.09 23.07 24.21
C ARG A 97 -10.81 24.47 24.79
N ARG A 98 -10.68 25.50 23.94
CA ARG A 98 -10.52 26.90 24.38
C ARG A 98 -11.84 27.54 24.81
N ALA A 99 -12.96 27.12 24.24
CA ALA A 99 -14.29 27.61 24.64
C ALA A 99 -14.68 27.16 26.07
N PHE A 100 -14.12 26.05 26.56
CA PHE A 100 -14.37 25.54 27.92
C PHE A 100 -13.29 25.93 28.96
N SER A 101 -12.33 26.81 28.62
CA SER A 101 -11.22 27.16 29.53
C SER A 101 -11.17 28.63 30.01
N GLY A 102 -12.23 29.41 29.85
CA GLY A 102 -12.39 30.71 30.53
C GLY A 102 -13.67 30.70 31.37
N LYS A 103 -13.70 30.97 32.68
CA LYS A 103 -12.71 31.58 33.60
C LYS A 103 -13.02 31.12 35.06
N PRO A 104 -12.13 31.43 36.02
CA PRO A 104 -12.05 30.88 37.39
C PRO A 104 -12.84 31.67 38.45
N ALA A 105 -12.90 31.05 39.64
CA ALA A 105 -13.25 31.54 40.99
C ALA A 105 -14.65 32.17 41.19
#